data_AF-A0A1C6IQA1-F1
#
_entry.id   AF-A0A1C6IQA1-F1
#
_cell.length_a   1.000
_cell.length_b   1.000
_cell.length_c   1.000
_cell.angle_alpha   90.00
_cell.angle_beta   90.00
_cell.angle_gamma   90.00
#
_symmetry.space_group_name_H-M   'P 1'
#
loop_
_entity.id
_entity.type
_entity.pdbx_description
1 polymer ?
#
loop_
_entity_poly.entity_id
_entity_poly.type
_entity_poly.pdbx_seq_one_letter_code
_entity_poly.pdbx_strand_id
1 'polypeptide(L)'
;MGINNPSLLVRWVNDFKIAGPDALRPHRKGRKKTLSTSQAKETEAQVQHTEVDTRAEHVKKLEDELLKLRIENAVLKELRRLRLEDEAKRRRLRTSSSVSEDNSN
;
A
#
# COMPACT_ATOMS: atom_id res chain seq x y z
N MET A 1 -20.62 7.35 23.74
CA MET A 1 -21.47 8.54 23.49
C MET A 1 -21.36 8.90 22.02
N GLY A 2 -22.40 8.61 21.24
CA GLY A 2 -22.41 8.84 19.78
C GLY A 2 -22.76 10.28 19.43
N ILE A 3 -22.39 10.69 18.22
CA ILE A 3 -22.77 11.98 17.63
C ILE A 3 -24.30 11.97 17.47
N ASN A 4 -25.00 12.67 18.37
CA ASN A 4 -26.46 12.66 18.50
C ASN A 4 -27.14 13.77 17.66
N ASN A 5 -26.39 14.43 16.78
CA ASN A 5 -26.89 15.54 15.99
C ASN A 5 -26.93 15.18 14.48
N PRO A 6 -28.08 14.70 13.96
CA PRO A 6 -28.20 14.30 12.57
C PRO A 6 -28.06 15.46 11.59
N SER A 7 -28.47 16.69 11.96
CA SER A 7 -28.35 17.86 11.08
C SER A 7 -26.89 18.29 10.89
N LEU A 8 -26.07 18.13 11.93
CA LEU A 8 -24.64 18.40 11.88
C LEU A 8 -23.91 17.40 10.97
N LEU A 9 -24.29 16.13 10.99
CA LEU A 9 -23.77 15.12 10.06
C LEU A 9 -24.12 15.44 8.60
N VAL A 10 -25.40 15.78 8.33
CA VAL A 10 -25.83 16.13 6.96
C VAL A 10 -25.05 17.33 6.43
N ARG A 11 -24.82 18.34 7.28
CA ARG A 11 -24.01 19.50 6.92
C ARG A 11 -22.57 19.11 6.60
N TRP A 12 -21.91 18.32 7.46
CA TRP A 12 -20.53 17.85 7.20
C TRP A 12 -20.41 17.04 5.93
N VAL A 13 -21.38 16.17 5.65
CA VAL A 13 -21.41 15.39 4.40
C VAL A 13 -21.53 16.31 3.19
N ASN A 14 -22.37 17.36 3.27
CA ASN A 14 -22.51 18.30 2.18
C ASN A 14 -21.25 19.16 1.98
N ASP A 15 -20.70 19.70 3.08
CA ASP A 15 -19.48 20.51 3.08
C ASP A 15 -18.31 19.71 2.46
N PHE A 16 -18.18 18.43 2.81
CA PHE A 16 -17.18 17.52 2.22
C PHE A 16 -17.42 17.26 0.74
N LYS A 17 -18.67 17.10 0.28
CA LYS A 17 -18.97 16.91 -1.14
C LYS A 17 -18.65 18.15 -1.98
N ILE A 18 -18.85 19.34 -1.44
CA ILE A 18 -18.68 20.61 -2.16
C ILE A 18 -17.21 21.05 -2.18
N ALA A 19 -16.54 21.02 -1.03
CA ALA A 19 -15.21 21.61 -0.86
C ALA A 19 -14.15 20.58 -0.39
N GLY A 20 -14.52 19.30 -0.33
CA GLY A 20 -13.58 18.23 0.00
C GLY A 20 -13.15 18.23 1.47
N PRO A 21 -12.01 17.59 1.79
CA PRO A 21 -11.53 17.44 3.16
C PRO A 21 -11.18 18.78 3.83
N ASP A 22 -10.84 19.82 3.08
CA ASP A 22 -10.54 21.15 3.61
C ASP A 22 -11.77 21.82 4.26
N ALA A 23 -12.99 21.43 3.87
CA ALA A 23 -14.22 21.96 4.45
C ALA A 23 -14.44 21.53 5.91
N LEU A 24 -13.88 20.39 6.30
CA LEU A 24 -13.97 19.83 7.64
C LEU A 24 -12.76 20.22 8.51
N ARG A 25 -11.79 20.96 7.96
CA ARG A 25 -10.62 21.40 8.73
C ARG A 25 -11.06 22.37 9.83
N PRO A 26 -10.48 22.28 11.04
CA PRO A 26 -10.74 23.25 12.09
C PRO A 26 -10.45 24.68 11.60
N HIS A 27 -11.50 25.47 11.43
CA HIS A 27 -11.33 26.87 11.04
C HIS A 27 -10.76 27.66 12.23
N ARG A 28 -9.76 28.51 11.99
CA ARG A 28 -9.21 29.39 13.03
C ARG A 28 -10.34 30.26 13.59
N LYS A 29 -10.63 30.15 14.88
CA LYS A 29 -11.72 30.88 15.54
C LYS A 29 -11.29 32.34 15.76
N GLY A 30 -12.15 33.29 15.37
CA GLY A 30 -11.92 34.74 15.50
C GLY A 30 -11.84 35.51 14.17
N ARG A 31 -11.71 36.84 14.25
CA ARG A 31 -11.56 37.72 13.09
C ARG A 31 -10.16 37.55 12.50
N LYS A 32 -10.05 37.32 11.19
CA LYS A 32 -8.77 37.30 10.47
C LYS A 32 -8.08 38.66 10.70
N LYS A 33 -6.86 38.65 11.26
CA LYS A 33 -6.08 39.86 11.50
C LYS A 33 -5.77 40.50 10.13
N THR A 34 -6.15 41.76 9.93
CA THR A 34 -5.95 42.51 8.67
C THR A 34 -4.49 42.90 8.43
N LEU A 35 -3.61 42.66 9.40
CA LEU A 35 -2.18 42.85 9.25
C LEU A 35 -1.56 41.55 8.73
N SER A 36 -1.02 41.61 7.51
CA SER A 36 -0.29 40.52 6.86
C SER A 36 0.89 40.08 7.72
N THR A 37 0.68 39.09 8.57
CA THR A 37 1.74 38.37 9.27
C THR A 37 2.05 37.12 8.45
N SER A 38 2.94 37.28 7.48
CA SER A 38 3.48 36.21 6.62
C SER A 38 4.10 35.06 7.44
N GLN A 39 4.59 35.34 8.64
CA GLN A 39 5.36 34.39 9.44
C GLN A 39 4.55 33.21 10.04
N ALA A 40 3.25 33.40 10.33
CA ALA A 40 2.41 32.33 10.88
C ALA A 40 1.95 31.32 9.82
N LYS A 41 2.02 31.67 8.52
CA LYS A 41 1.75 30.75 7.41
C LYS A 41 3.00 29.95 7.03
N GLU A 42 4.18 30.55 7.13
CA GLU A 42 5.45 29.87 6.86
C GLU A 42 5.71 28.70 7.83
N THR A 43 5.41 28.89 9.11
CA THR A 43 5.59 27.83 10.13
C THR A 43 4.62 26.66 9.94
N GLU A 44 3.35 26.90 9.64
CA GLU A 44 2.38 25.83 9.33
C GLU A 44 2.69 25.12 8.01
N ALA A 45 3.19 25.85 7.01
CA ALA A 45 3.62 25.25 5.75
C ALA A 45 4.88 24.39 5.93
N GLN A 46 5.83 24.81 6.77
CA GLN A 46 7.04 24.04 7.09
C GLN A 46 6.72 22.73 7.81
N VAL A 47 5.81 22.75 8.80
CA VAL A 47 5.39 21.52 9.50
C VAL A 47 4.65 20.56 8.57
N GLN A 48 3.80 21.08 7.68
CA GLN A 48 3.14 20.23 6.67
C GLN A 48 4.14 19.66 5.67
N HIS A 49 5.17 20.42 5.28
CA HIS A 49 6.20 19.94 4.37
C HIS A 49 6.99 18.79 4.99
N THR A 50 7.39 18.90 6.26
CA THR A 50 8.12 17.82 6.95
C THR A 50 7.27 16.57 7.16
N GLU A 51 5.98 16.70 7.44
CA GLU A 51 5.04 15.57 7.51
C GLU A 51 4.83 14.88 6.15
N VAL A 52 4.77 15.67 5.06
CA VAL A 52 4.66 15.14 3.69
C VAL A 52 5.96 14.45 3.28
N ASP A 53 7.11 15.02 3.62
CA ASP A 53 8.43 14.48 3.29
C ASP A 53 8.69 13.16 4.03
N THR A 54 8.35 13.08 5.32
CA THR A 54 8.46 11.82 6.10
C THR A 54 7.53 10.72 5.55
N ARG A 55 6.32 11.09 5.10
CA ARG A 55 5.39 10.15 4.47
C ARG A 55 5.90 9.67 3.13
N ALA A 56 6.47 10.54 2.31
CA ALA A 56 7.03 10.17 1.01
C ALA A 56 8.22 9.20 1.18
N GLU A 57 9.08 9.43 2.16
CA GLU A 57 10.18 8.51 2.48
C GLU A 57 9.69 7.14 2.93
N HIS A 58 8.63 7.09 3.74
CA HIS A 58 8.04 5.82 4.17
C HIS A 58 7.42 5.05 3.00
N VAL A 59 6.71 5.73 2.10
CA VAL A 59 6.18 5.10 0.87
C VAL A 59 7.30 4.51 0.03
N LYS A 60 8.40 5.25 -0.17
CA LYS A 60 9.56 4.76 -0.92
C LYS A 60 10.16 3.49 -0.30
N LYS A 61 10.30 3.42 1.03
CA LYS A 61 10.78 2.22 1.72
C LYS A 61 9.87 1.01 1.46
N LEU A 62 8.55 1.20 1.51
CA LEU A 62 7.59 0.13 1.23
C LEU A 62 7.65 -0.33 -0.24
N GLU A 63 7.86 0.58 -1.18
CA GLU A 63 8.04 0.25 -2.60
C GLU A 63 9.31 -0.59 -2.82
N ASP A 64 10.42 -0.23 -2.18
CA ASP A 64 11.69 -0.97 -2.24
C ASP A 64 11.55 -2.38 -1.63
N GLU A 65 10.89 -2.50 -0.48
CA GLU A 65 10.60 -3.79 0.15
C GLU A 65 9.70 -4.66 -0.72
N LEU A 66 8.65 -4.08 -1.32
CA LEU A 66 7.76 -4.79 -2.24
C LEU A 66 8.51 -5.31 -3.48
N LEU A 67 9.41 -4.50 -4.05
CA LEU A 67 10.22 -4.90 -5.19
C LEU A 67 11.14 -6.08 -4.82
N LYS A 68 11.82 -6.00 -3.67
CA LYS A 68 12.67 -7.08 -3.16
C LYS A 68 11.88 -8.37 -2.99
N LEU A 69 10.72 -8.32 -2.34
CA LEU A 69 9.87 -9.49 -2.12
C LEU A 69 9.34 -10.09 -3.44
N ARG A 70 9.02 -9.27 -4.44
CA ARG A 70 8.61 -9.75 -5.76
C ARG A 70 9.71 -10.52 -6.47
N ILE A 71 10.95 -10.00 -6.43
CA ILE A 71 12.11 -10.66 -7.03
C ILE A 71 12.36 -12.00 -6.33
N GLU A 72 12.41 -12.01 -5.00
CA GLU A 72 12.62 -13.22 -4.20
C GLU A 72 11.54 -14.28 -4.48
N ASN A 73 10.27 -13.86 -4.50
CA ASN A 73 9.16 -14.77 -4.78
C ASN A 73 9.23 -15.36 -6.19
N ALA A 74 9.64 -14.57 -7.19
CA ALA A 74 9.83 -15.05 -8.55
C ALA A 74 10.93 -16.12 -8.63
N VAL A 75 12.07 -15.89 -7.97
CA VAL A 75 13.18 -16.85 -7.90
C VAL A 75 12.73 -18.15 -7.20
N LEU A 76 12.04 -18.04 -6.06
CA LEU A 76 11.54 -19.20 -5.32
C LEU A 76 10.51 -20.02 -6.12
N LYS A 77 9.66 -19.35 -6.91
CA LYS A 77 8.71 -20.02 -7.80
C LYS A 77 9.41 -20.76 -8.93
N GLU A 78 10.42 -20.15 -9.54
CA GLU A 78 11.19 -20.80 -10.60
C GLU A 78 11.98 -22.00 -10.07
N LEU A 79 12.59 -21.88 -8.88
CA LEU A 79 13.25 -23.00 -8.20
C LEU A 79 12.28 -24.15 -7.92
N ARG A 80 11.06 -23.84 -7.46
CA ARG A 80 10.02 -24.85 -7.25
C ARG A 80 9.60 -25.52 -8.56
N ARG A 81 9.46 -24.75 -9.65
CA ARG A 81 9.13 -25.25 -10.99
C ARG A 81 10.16 -26.28 -11.45
N LEU A 82 11.44 -25.95 -11.35
CA LEU A 82 12.54 -26.85 -11.76
C LEU A 82 12.55 -28.15 -10.96
N ARG A 83 12.38 -28.09 -9.63
CA ARG A 83 12.32 -29.30 -8.80
C ARG A 83 11.17 -30.24 -9.19
N LEU A 84 10.00 -29.67 -9.47
CA LEU A 84 8.84 -30.45 -9.92
C LEU A 84 9.09 -31.08 -11.31
N GLU A 85 9.73 -30.34 -12.21
CA GLU A 85 10.10 -30.84 -13.54
C GLU A 85 11.09 -32.01 -13.45
N ASP A 86 12.11 -31.90 -12.59
CA ASP A 86 13.11 -32.95 -12.37
C ASP A 86 12.51 -34.20 -11.71
N GLU A 87 11.60 -34.03 -10.74
CA GLU A 87 10.85 -35.14 -10.17
C GLU A 87 9.96 -35.83 -11.19
N ALA A 88 9.27 -35.08 -12.04
CA ALA A 88 8.42 -35.63 -13.08
C ALA A 88 9.24 -36.42 -14.11
N LYS A 89 10.40 -35.90 -14.53
CA LYS A 89 11.34 -36.61 -15.41
C LYS A 89 11.82 -37.92 -14.77
N ARG A 90 12.26 -37.89 -13.51
CA ARG A 90 12.68 -39.09 -12.78
C ARG A 90 11.57 -40.12 -12.63
N ARG A 91 10.34 -39.69 -12.36
CA ARG A 91 9.17 -40.58 -12.31
C ARG A 91 8.90 -41.22 -13.67
N ARG A 92 8.91 -40.45 -14.76
CA ARG A 92 8.73 -40.97 -16.13
C ARG A 92 9.75 -42.05 -16.47
N LEU A 93 11.03 -41.81 -16.16
CA LEU A 93 12.10 -42.80 -16.39
C LEU A 93 11.89 -44.08 -15.58
N ARG A 94 11.49 -43.95 -14.31
CA ARG A 94 11.16 -45.12 -13.47
C ARG A 94 9.98 -45.91 -14.03
N THR A 95 8.92 -45.24 -14.46
CA THR A 95 7.75 -45.91 -15.04
C THR A 95 8.06 -46.58 -16.39
N SER A 96 8.93 -46.01 -17.22
CA SER A 96 9.35 -46.67 -18.47
C SER A 96 10.26 -47.87 -18.21
N SER A 97 11.08 -47.83 -17.16
CA SER A 97 11.94 -48.95 -16.77
C SER A 97 11.13 -50.11 -16.18
N SER A 98 10.16 -49.84 -15.30
CA SER A 98 9.33 -50.89 -14.69
C SER A 98 8.42 -51.57 -15.72
N VAL A 99 7.93 -50.83 -16.72
CA VAL A 99 7.11 -51.39 -17.80
C VAL A 99 7.89 -52.32 -18.73
N SER A 100 9.22 -52.16 -18.83
CA SER A 100 10.04 -53.04 -19.68
C SER A 100 10.40 -54.37 -19.03
N GLU A 101 10.38 -54.47 -17.70
CA GLU A 101 10.69 -55.72 -16.97
C GLU A 101 9.52 -56.71 -17.02
N ASP A 102 8.28 -56.24 -17.07
CA ASP A 102 7.07 -57.09 -17.11
C ASP A 102 6.75 -57.69 -18.50
N ASN A 103 7.39 -57.22 -19.58
CA ASN A 103 7.09 -57.67 -20.96
C ASN A 103 8.16 -58.62 -21.56
N SER A 104 9.02 -59.20 -20.73
CA SER A 104 9.89 -60.34 -21.06
C SER A 104 9.60 -61.51 -20.11
N ASN A 105 8.44 -62.16 -20.31
CA ASN A 105 8.17 -63.51 -19.83
C ASN A 105 7.41 -64.27 -20.91
#